data_AF-A0A7V7BN93-F1
#
_entry.id   AF-A0A7V7BN93-F1
#
_cell.length_a   1.000
_cell.length_b   1.000
_cell.length_c   1.000
_cell.angle_alpha   90.00
_cell.angle_beta   90.00
_cell.angle_gamma   90.00
#
_symmetry.space_group_name_H-M   'P 1'
#
loop_
_entity.id
_entity.type
_entity.pdbx_description
1 polymer ?
#
loop_
_entity_poly.entity_id
_entity_poly.type
_entity_poly.pdbx_seq_one_letter_code
_entity_poly.pdbx_strand_id
1 'polypeptide(L)'
;MYSYQPVPYNQYQIDYHYYYRQQQDVVNRIYSAFRGEHPDLINELETSGMDGELITYINRSVIQYTLTNANQYTGTLLNRTNSLYENMLKQIPWLTYLFRAYRLSANQMRRILRTVIRFTFLQLRNAY
;
A
#
# COMPACT_ATOMS: atom_id res chain seq x y z
N MET A 1 29.53 28.85 23.83
CA MET A 1 28.94 27.65 24.44
C MET A 1 27.52 27.51 23.93
N TYR A 2 27.22 26.48 23.12
CA TYR A 2 25.85 26.18 22.73
C TYR A 2 25.16 25.45 23.88
N SER A 3 24.13 26.07 24.47
CA SER A 3 23.28 25.46 25.48
C SER A 3 22.40 24.41 24.80
N TYR A 4 22.60 23.14 25.15
CA TYR A 4 21.64 22.08 24.84
C TYR A 4 20.36 22.37 25.62
N GLN A 5 19.34 22.88 24.93
CA GLN A 5 17.98 22.92 25.43
C GLN A 5 17.39 21.51 25.24
N PRO A 6 17.07 20.75 26.31
CA PRO A 6 16.44 19.45 26.16
C PRO A 6 15.05 19.65 25.56
N VAL A 7 14.87 19.18 24.33
CA VAL A 7 13.57 19.20 23.66
C VAL A 7 12.63 18.27 24.44
N PRO A 8 11.46 18.73 24.91
CA PRO A 8 10.59 17.93 25.78
C PRO A 8 10.13 16.66 25.06
N TYR A 9 10.33 15.51 25.72
CA TYR A 9 10.13 14.15 25.21
C TYR A 9 8.73 13.89 24.62
N ASN A 10 7.72 14.69 24.99
CA ASN A 10 6.34 14.57 24.55
C ASN A 10 6.04 15.15 23.16
N GLN A 11 6.78 16.17 22.71
CA GLN A 11 6.46 16.86 21.44
C GLN A 11 6.62 15.91 20.24
N TYR A 12 7.71 15.14 20.20
CA TYR A 12 7.96 14.18 19.13
C TYR A 12 6.92 13.05 19.11
N GLN A 13 6.53 12.52 20.27
CA GLN A 13 5.58 11.41 20.32
C GLN A 13 4.18 11.81 19.83
N ILE A 14 3.72 13.02 20.13
CA ILE A 14 2.41 13.52 19.68
C ILE A 14 2.41 13.66 18.16
N ASP A 15 3.48 14.20 17.58
CA ASP A 15 3.61 14.43 16.14
C ASP A 15 3.70 13.11 15.36
N TYR A 16 4.48 12.15 15.87
CA TYR A 16 4.54 10.80 15.30
C TYR A 16 3.17 10.10 15.33
N HIS A 17 2.49 10.07 16.47
CA HIS A 17 1.19 9.41 16.57
C HIS A 17 0.14 10.04 15.66
N TYR A 18 0.13 11.37 15.55
CA TYR A 18 -0.79 12.09 14.68
C TYR A 18 -0.52 11.79 13.20
N TYR A 19 0.74 11.85 12.77
CA TYR A 19 1.15 11.53 11.40
C TYR A 19 0.82 10.08 11.01
N TYR A 20 1.10 9.12 11.89
CA TYR A 20 0.78 7.72 11.63
C TYR A 20 -0.73 7.45 11.59
N ARG A 21 -1.53 8.07 12.48
CA ARG A 21 -3.00 7.93 12.42
C ARG A 21 -3.56 8.49 11.13
N GLN A 22 -3.11 9.68 10.71
CA GLN A 22 -3.54 10.26 9.44
C GLN A 22 -3.20 9.35 8.25
N GLN A 23 -2.01 8.76 8.23
CA GLN A 23 -1.66 7.80 7.18
C GLN A 23 -2.56 6.56 7.20
N GLN A 24 -2.83 5.99 8.38
CA GLN A 24 -3.73 4.84 8.51
C GLN A 24 -5.15 5.17 8.06
N ASP A 25 -5.66 6.35 8.38
CA ASP A 25 -6.98 6.80 7.93
C ASP A 25 -7.04 6.93 6.40
N VAL A 26 -5.99 7.47 5.78
CA VAL A 26 -5.88 7.54 4.31
C VAL A 26 -5.80 6.14 3.69
N VAL A 27 -4.99 5.24 4.25
CA VAL A 27 -4.90 3.84 3.80
C VAL A 27 -6.25 3.15 3.89
N ASN A 28 -6.94 3.28 5.01
CA ASN A 28 -8.24 2.67 5.25
C ASN A 28 -9.31 3.21 4.30
N ARG A 29 -9.30 4.52 4.02
CA ARG A 29 -10.19 5.16 3.05
C ARG A 29 -9.95 4.63 1.65
N ILE A 30 -8.69 4.60 1.19
CA ILE A 30 -8.32 4.09 -0.13
C ILE A 30 -8.68 2.61 -0.24
N TYR A 31 -8.42 1.81 0.80
CA TYR A 31 -8.79 0.40 0.81
C TYR A 31 -10.30 0.18 0.71
N SER A 32 -11.09 0.98 1.43
CA SER A 32 -12.55 0.88 1.40
C SER A 32 -13.11 1.21 0.01
N ALA A 33 -12.56 2.25 -0.63
CA ALA A 33 -12.90 2.58 -2.02
C ALA A 33 -12.47 1.46 -2.99
N PHE A 34 -11.24 0.94 -2.83
CA PHE A 34 -10.72 -0.16 -3.64
C PHE A 34 -11.62 -1.40 -3.56
N ARG A 35 -12.06 -1.79 -2.35
CA ARG A 35 -12.94 -2.94 -2.14
C ARG A 35 -14.30 -2.76 -2.84
N GLY A 36 -14.83 -1.53 -2.84
CA GLY A 36 -16.09 -1.21 -3.53
C GLY A 36 -15.97 -1.20 -5.05
N GLU A 37 -14.85 -0.71 -5.60
CA GLU A 37 -14.64 -0.59 -7.05
C GLU A 37 -14.08 -1.87 -7.70
N HIS A 38 -13.47 -2.77 -6.92
CA HIS A 38 -12.85 -3.99 -7.42
C HIS A 38 -13.35 -5.27 -6.72
N PRO A 39 -14.68 -5.51 -6.63
CA PRO A 39 -15.22 -6.69 -5.97
C PRO A 39 -14.72 -8.00 -6.61
N ASP A 40 -14.51 -8.03 -7.93
CA ASP A 40 -14.03 -9.22 -8.63
C ASP A 40 -12.63 -9.67 -8.19
N LEU A 41 -11.74 -8.71 -7.87
CA LEU A 41 -10.39 -9.03 -7.39
C LEU A 41 -10.44 -9.54 -5.94
N ILE A 42 -11.35 -9.01 -5.14
CA ILE A 42 -11.56 -9.49 -3.76
C ILE A 42 -12.08 -10.93 -3.82
N ASN A 43 -13.10 -11.19 -4.64
CA ASN A 43 -13.66 -12.52 -4.83
C ASN A 43 -12.62 -13.51 -5.39
N GLU A 44 -11.73 -13.08 -6.29
CA GLU A 44 -10.64 -13.93 -6.79
C GLU A 44 -9.69 -14.36 -5.66
N LEU A 45 -9.30 -13.42 -4.79
CA LEU A 45 -8.44 -13.72 -3.64
C LEU A 45 -9.15 -14.65 -2.64
N GLU A 46 -10.42 -14.41 -2.34
CA GLU A 46 -11.23 -15.27 -1.48
C GLU A 46 -11.36 -16.69 -2.06
N THR A 47 -11.62 -16.80 -3.36
CA THR A 47 -11.72 -18.09 -4.07
C THR A 47 -10.39 -18.84 -4.10
N SER A 48 -9.26 -18.14 -4.02
CA SER A 48 -7.93 -18.77 -3.86
C SER A 48 -7.68 -19.34 -2.46
N GLY A 49 -8.59 -19.08 -1.51
CA GLY A 49 -8.54 -19.56 -0.13
C GLY A 49 -8.01 -18.55 0.88
N MET A 50 -7.75 -17.29 0.47
CA MET A 50 -7.35 -16.24 1.42
C MET A 50 -8.56 -15.78 2.23
N ASP A 51 -8.40 -15.66 3.54
CA ASP A 51 -9.44 -15.06 4.39
C ASP A 51 -9.47 -13.52 4.24
N GLY A 52 -10.59 -12.93 4.68
CA GLY A 52 -10.82 -11.49 4.55
C GLY A 52 -9.84 -10.62 5.35
N GLU A 53 -9.29 -11.11 6.46
CA GLU A 53 -8.29 -10.37 7.25
C GLU A 53 -6.96 -10.32 6.50
N LEU A 54 -6.54 -11.45 5.95
CA LEU A 54 -5.34 -11.53 5.12
C LEU A 54 -5.45 -10.67 3.86
N ILE A 55 -6.59 -10.73 3.16
CA ILE A 55 -6.85 -9.87 1.99
C ILE A 55 -6.76 -8.39 2.38
N THR A 56 -7.36 -8.01 3.51
CA THR A 56 -7.30 -6.65 4.03
C THR A 56 -5.87 -6.24 4.34
N TYR A 57 -5.11 -7.10 5.01
CA TYR A 57 -3.72 -6.85 5.38
C TYR A 57 -2.82 -6.65 4.15
N ILE A 58 -2.94 -7.54 3.14
CA ILE A 58 -2.15 -7.45 1.91
C ILE A 58 -2.46 -6.13 1.19
N ASN A 59 -3.73 -5.84 0.94
CA ASN A 59 -4.12 -4.66 0.18
C ASN A 59 -3.71 -3.36 0.90
N ARG A 60 -3.93 -3.28 2.22
CA ARG A 60 -3.47 -2.12 3.01
C ARG A 60 -1.96 -1.96 3.00
N SER A 61 -1.21 -3.06 3.08
CA SER A 61 0.26 -3.04 2.99
C SER A 61 0.73 -2.50 1.63
N VAL A 62 0.11 -2.93 0.53
CA VAL A 62 0.42 -2.45 -0.82
C VAL A 62 0.06 -0.96 -0.98
N ILE A 63 -1.11 -0.54 -0.47
CA ILE A 63 -1.53 0.87 -0.48
C ILE A 63 -0.53 1.72 0.32
N GLN A 64 -0.23 1.34 1.56
CA GLN A 64 0.71 2.03 2.43
C GLN A 64 2.08 2.16 1.77
N TYR A 65 2.62 1.06 1.22
CA TYR A 65 3.88 1.08 0.49
C TYR A 65 3.84 2.03 -0.70
N THR A 66 2.73 2.04 -1.44
CA THR A 66 2.53 2.94 -2.57
C THR A 66 2.53 4.40 -2.12
N LEU A 67 1.77 4.74 -1.08
CA LEU A 67 1.71 6.09 -0.52
C LEU A 67 3.09 6.59 -0.07
N THR A 68 3.83 5.76 0.68
CA THR A 68 5.15 6.12 1.21
C THR A 68 6.18 6.37 0.11
N ASN A 69 6.07 5.69 -1.03
CA ASN A 69 7.06 5.78 -2.11
C ASN A 69 6.56 6.54 -3.35
N ALA A 70 5.32 7.03 -3.37
CA ALA A 70 4.67 7.62 -4.55
C ALA A 70 5.46 8.77 -5.20
N ASN A 71 6.16 9.56 -4.38
CA ASN A 71 6.94 10.73 -4.80
C ASN A 71 8.29 10.37 -5.45
N GLN A 72 8.75 9.13 -5.30
CA GLN A 72 10.02 8.65 -5.87
C GLN A 72 9.88 8.24 -7.35
N TYR A 73 8.66 8.14 -7.87
CA TYR A 73 8.38 7.68 -9.23
C TYR A 73 7.71 8.77 -10.06
N THR A 74 8.32 9.10 -11.19
CA THR A 74 7.84 10.13 -12.14
C THR A 74 7.42 9.51 -13.47
N GLY A 75 6.79 10.32 -14.34
CA GLY A 75 6.32 9.90 -15.66
C GLY A 75 4.86 9.44 -15.69
N THR A 76 4.52 8.63 -16.70
CA THR A 76 3.14 8.17 -16.90
C THR A 76 2.66 7.27 -15.76
N LEU A 77 1.34 7.20 -15.53
CA LEU A 77 0.74 6.33 -14.52
C LEU A 77 1.18 4.86 -14.67
N LEU A 78 1.28 4.39 -15.92
CA LEU A 78 1.75 3.04 -16.23
C LEU A 78 3.20 2.84 -15.81
N ASN A 79 4.10 3.77 -16.14
CA ASN A 79 5.52 3.68 -15.79
C ASN A 79 5.71 3.72 -14.27
N ARG A 80 5.00 4.63 -13.57
CA ARG A 80 5.03 4.72 -12.11
C ARG A 80 4.55 3.42 -11.46
N THR A 81 3.44 2.86 -11.94
CA THR A 81 2.88 1.60 -11.44
C THR A 81 3.86 0.44 -11.63
N ASN A 82 4.46 0.33 -12.82
CA ASN A 82 5.39 -0.75 -13.12
C ASN A 82 6.66 -0.66 -12.28
N SER A 83 7.30 0.53 -12.23
CA SER A 83 8.52 0.73 -11.45
C SER A 83 8.32 0.48 -9.96
N LEU A 84 7.19 0.96 -9.41
CA LEU A 84 6.87 0.73 -8.00
C LEU A 84 6.59 -0.74 -7.71
N TYR A 85 5.87 -1.44 -8.58
CA TYR A 85 5.64 -2.89 -8.46
C TYR A 85 6.95 -3.68 -8.43
N GLU A 86 7.88 -3.41 -9.35
CA GLU A 86 9.17 -4.13 -9.38
C GLU A 86 10.00 -3.87 -8.10
N ASN A 87 9.98 -2.63 -7.60
CA ASN A 87 10.69 -2.30 -6.35
C ASN A 87 10.01 -2.89 -5.12
N MET A 88 8.67 -2.93 -5.09
CA MET A 88 7.90 -3.54 -4.01
C MET A 88 8.23 -5.03 -3.87
N LEU A 89 8.32 -5.78 -4.98
CA LEU A 89 8.66 -7.20 -4.90
C LEU A 89 10.08 -7.47 -4.38
N LYS A 90 11.02 -6.55 -4.62
CA LYS A 90 12.38 -6.64 -4.08
C LYS A 90 12.42 -6.35 -2.58
N GLN A 91 11.64 -5.37 -2.12
CA GLN A 91 11.63 -4.93 -0.72
C GLN A 91 10.68 -5.75 0.15
N ILE A 92 9.67 -6.38 -0.46
CA ILE A 92 8.63 -7.17 0.22
C ILE A 92 8.56 -8.58 -0.39
N PRO A 93 9.60 -9.42 -0.24
CA PRO A 93 9.63 -10.74 -0.88
C PRO A 93 8.52 -11.68 -0.41
N TRP A 94 8.02 -11.49 0.82
CA TRP A 94 6.95 -12.31 1.39
C TRP A 94 5.65 -12.25 0.58
N LEU A 95 5.38 -11.17 -0.15
CA LEU A 95 4.23 -11.11 -1.06
C LEU A 95 4.32 -12.19 -2.13
N THR A 96 5.49 -12.35 -2.75
CA THR A 96 5.68 -13.39 -3.79
C THR A 96 5.46 -14.79 -3.23
N TYR A 97 6.00 -15.08 -2.05
CA TYR A 97 5.83 -16.38 -1.41
C TYR A 97 4.39 -16.64 -0.99
N LEU A 98 3.69 -15.61 -0.49
CA LEU A 98 2.30 -15.71 -0.07
C LEU A 98 1.37 -16.01 -1.25
N PHE A 99 1.44 -15.22 -2.32
CA PHE A 99 0.62 -15.46 -3.51
C PHE A 99 0.87 -16.85 -4.10
N ARG A 100 2.12 -17.32 -4.09
CA ARG A 100 2.45 -18.69 -4.51
C ARG A 100 1.87 -19.76 -3.59
N ALA A 101 1.86 -19.54 -2.27
CA ALA A 101 1.28 -20.47 -1.30
C ALA A 101 -0.23 -20.67 -1.54
N TYR A 102 -0.93 -19.60 -1.94
CA TYR A 102 -2.33 -19.63 -2.35
C TYR A 102 -2.53 -19.97 -3.84
N ARG A 103 -1.49 -20.56 -4.48
CA ARG A 103 -1.54 -21.09 -5.86
C ARG A 103 -1.90 -20.04 -6.92
N LEU A 104 -1.72 -18.76 -6.65
CA LEU A 104 -1.88 -17.70 -7.64
C LEU A 104 -0.67 -17.69 -8.57
N SER A 105 -0.94 -17.64 -9.88
CA SER A 105 0.11 -17.52 -10.89
C SER A 105 0.83 -16.17 -10.78
N ALA A 106 2.07 -16.08 -11.27
CA ALA A 106 2.82 -14.82 -11.32
C ALA A 106 2.07 -13.72 -12.09
N ASN A 107 1.29 -14.10 -13.11
CA ASN A 107 0.46 -13.16 -13.89
C ASN A 107 -0.71 -12.62 -13.08
N GLN A 108 -1.39 -13.47 -12.30
CA GLN A 108 -2.48 -13.04 -11.39
C GLN A 108 -1.94 -12.10 -10.31
N MET A 109 -0.84 -12.49 -9.64
CA MET A 109 -0.18 -11.64 -8.65
C MET A 109 0.19 -10.28 -9.25
N ARG A 110 0.84 -10.26 -10.41
CA ARG A 110 1.21 -9.02 -11.11
C ARG A 110 -0.01 -8.16 -11.38
N ARG A 111 -1.09 -8.75 -11.90
CA ARG A 111 -2.34 -8.02 -12.19
C ARG A 111 -2.93 -7.41 -10.92
N ILE A 112 -3.08 -8.20 -9.86
CA ILE A 112 -3.70 -7.78 -8.60
C ILE A 112 -2.88 -6.64 -7.99
N LEU A 113 -1.58 -6.85 -7.77
CA LEU A 113 -0.71 -5.87 -7.13
C LEU A 113 -0.61 -4.57 -7.94
N ARG A 114 -0.47 -4.66 -9.27
CA ARG A 114 -0.45 -3.45 -10.12
C ARG A 114 -1.79 -2.73 -10.14
N THR A 115 -2.91 -3.43 -10.00
CA THR A 115 -4.23 -2.80 -9.92
C THR A 115 -4.37 -1.98 -8.64
N VAL A 116 -3.96 -2.54 -7.49
CA VAL A 116 -3.96 -1.82 -6.19
C VAL A 116 -3.04 -0.59 -6.24
N ILE A 117 -1.82 -0.74 -6.77
CA ILE A 117 -0.87 0.37 -6.92
C ILE A 117 -1.45 1.48 -7.81
N ARG A 118 -1.96 1.10 -9.00
CA ARG A 118 -2.54 2.04 -9.95
C ARG A 118 -3.74 2.77 -9.35
N PHE A 119 -4.61 2.04 -8.67
CA PHE A 119 -5.77 2.59 -7.98
C PHE A 119 -5.32 3.63 -6.94
N THR A 120 -4.32 3.29 -6.11
CA THR A 120 -3.77 4.19 -5.10
C THR A 120 -3.22 5.48 -5.72
N PHE A 121 -2.51 5.40 -6.84
CA PHE A 121 -2.05 6.58 -7.57
C PHE A 121 -3.19 7.46 -8.10
N LEU A 122 -4.28 6.85 -8.57
CA LEU A 122 -5.47 7.59 -9.02
C LEU A 122 -6.15 8.31 -7.87
N GLN A 123 -6.27 7.65 -6.71
CA GLN A 123 -6.81 8.27 -5.50
C GLN A 123 -5.95 9.44 -5.01
N LEU A 124 -4.61 9.33 -5.09
CA LEU A 124 -3.71 10.45 -4.78
C LEU A 124 -3.92 11.66 -5.70
N ARG A 125 -4.15 11.41 -7.00
CA ARG A 125 -4.40 12.49 -7.97
C ARG A 125 -5.75 13.16 -7.74
N ASN A 126 -6.76 12.43 -7.27
CA ASN A 126 -8.10 12.99 -7.05
C ASN A 126 -8.23 13.71 -5.69
N ALA A 127 -7.24 13.57 -4.80
CA ALA A 127 -7.23 14.20 -3.48
C ALA A 127 -6.64 15.63 -3.48
N TYR A 128 -6.09 16.09 -4.61
CA TYR A 128 -5.46 17.39 -4.83
C TYR A 128 -5.83 17.93 -6.23
#